data_AF-A0AB37A0Q6-F1
#
_entry.id   AF-A0AB37A0Q6-F1
#
_cell.length_a   1.000
_cell.length_b   1.000
_cell.length_c   1.000
_cell.angle_alpha   90.00
_cell.angle_beta   90.00
_cell.angle_gamma   90.00
#
_symmetry.space_group_name_H-M   'P 1'
#
loop_
_entity.id
_entity.type
_entity.pdbx_description
1 polymer ?
#
loop_
_entity_poly.entity_id
_entity_poly.type
_entity_poly.pdbx_seq_one_letter_code
_entity_poly.pdbx_strand_id
1 'polypeptide(L)'
;MLLLIHLLNLLRVALIPDYKYKQGAKLPNINVEKFYLENFSLALDDYLGEEIIDLRAGHYEKFYKVKKANVLTFKFLKDNKVVSHWAKHYRGILLKHLATNNISSIAEFLASNIEGLKLVEIQEKKNIKLLVMQIE
;
A
#
# COMPACT_ATOMS: atom_id res chain seq x y z
N MET A 1 1.28 5.24 -10.11
CA MET A 1 1.02 5.40 -8.67
C MET A 1 -0.49 5.40 -8.44
N LEU A 2 -0.97 4.46 -7.63
CA LEU A 2 -2.38 4.22 -7.38
C LEU A 2 -2.71 4.62 -5.94
N LEU A 3 -3.65 5.54 -5.78
CA LEU A 3 -4.24 5.86 -4.47
C LEU A 3 -5.57 5.11 -4.35
N LEU A 4 -5.64 4.18 -3.40
CA LEU A 4 -6.92 3.61 -2.99
C LEU A 4 -7.58 4.61 -2.03
N ILE A 5 -8.57 5.36 -2.53
CA ILE A 5 -9.36 6.27 -1.70
C ILE A 5 -10.76 5.65 -1.53
N HIS A 6 -11.28 5.67 -0.30
CA HIS A 6 -12.48 4.96 0.15
C HIS A 6 -13.77 5.15 -0.69
N LEU A 7 -13.81 6.10 -1.61
CA LEU A 7 -15.04 6.45 -2.33
C LEU A 7 -14.91 6.44 -3.86
N LEU A 8 -13.70 6.33 -4.42
CA LEU A 8 -13.53 6.31 -5.87
C LEU A 8 -12.43 5.34 -6.27
N ASN A 9 -12.83 4.46 -7.17
CA ASN A 9 -12.02 3.58 -7.98
C ASN A 9 -10.65 4.17 -8.31
N LEU A 10 -9.60 3.41 -8.01
CA LEU A 10 -8.37 3.35 -8.79
C LEU A 10 -7.90 4.71 -9.36
N LEU A 11 -7.53 5.64 -8.49
CA LEU A 11 -7.23 6.99 -8.95
C LEU A 11 -5.78 7.11 -9.42
N ARG A 12 -5.63 7.29 -10.73
CA ARG A 12 -4.57 8.15 -11.29
C ARG A 12 -4.94 9.59 -10.93
N VAL A 13 -3.97 10.44 -10.61
CA VAL A 13 -4.20 11.83 -10.13
C VAL A 13 -5.31 12.51 -10.95
N ALA A 14 -6.48 12.70 -10.34
CA ALA A 14 -7.69 13.22 -10.97
C ALA A 14 -8.32 14.28 -10.07
N LEU A 15 -9.19 15.12 -10.65
CA LEU A 15 -10.00 16.08 -9.90
C LEU A 15 -11.08 15.31 -9.13
N ILE A 16 -11.06 15.44 -7.80
CA ILE A 16 -12.02 14.79 -6.89
C ILE A 16 -12.79 15.90 -6.19
N PRO A 17 -14.13 15.81 -6.08
CA PRO A 17 -14.90 16.77 -5.29
C PRO A 17 -14.48 16.70 -3.81
N ASP A 18 -14.60 17.81 -3.09
CA ASP A 18 -14.41 17.79 -1.64
C ASP A 18 -15.47 16.89 -0.99
N TYR A 19 -15.03 15.88 -0.25
CA TYR A 19 -15.91 14.94 0.44
C TYR A 19 -15.27 14.41 1.72
N LYS A 20 -16.13 14.00 2.66
CA LYS A 20 -15.69 13.39 3.93
C LYS A 20 -16.41 12.09 4.19
N TYR A 21 -15.77 11.00 3.79
CA TYR A 21 -16.19 9.64 4.16
C TYR A 21 -15.07 8.97 4.96
N LYS A 22 -15.31 8.77 6.26
CA LYS A 22 -14.30 8.22 7.17
C LYS A 22 -14.07 6.74 6.87
N GLN A 23 -12.82 6.31 7.06
CA GLN A 23 -12.43 4.91 7.06
C GLN A 23 -13.29 4.10 8.05
N GLY A 24 -13.89 3.00 7.57
CA GLY A 24 -14.79 2.16 8.38
C GLY A 24 -16.16 2.78 8.70
N ALA A 25 -16.50 3.94 8.13
CA ALA A 25 -17.86 4.44 8.19
C ALA A 25 -18.82 3.42 7.55
N LYS A 26 -20.03 3.33 8.09
CA LYS A 26 -21.09 2.46 7.55
C LYS A 26 -22.05 3.33 6.77
N LEU A 27 -22.43 2.86 5.58
CA LEU A 27 -23.59 3.36 4.87
C LEU A 27 -24.81 2.52 5.25
N PRO A 28 -26.00 3.11 5.38
CA PRO A 28 -27.23 2.34 5.52
C PRO A 28 -27.34 1.32 4.39
N ASN A 29 -27.65 0.07 4.73
CA ASN A 29 -27.95 -1.01 3.78
C ASN A 29 -26.80 -1.42 2.83
N ILE A 30 -25.59 -0.86 2.96
CA ILE A 30 -24.45 -1.19 2.09
C ILE A 30 -23.23 -1.55 2.95
N ASN A 31 -22.73 -2.78 2.76
CA ASN A 31 -21.39 -3.14 3.20
C ASN A 31 -20.38 -2.70 2.14
N VAL A 32 -19.75 -1.54 2.37
CA VAL A 32 -18.83 -0.93 1.41
C VAL A 32 -17.60 -1.81 1.16
N GLU A 33 -17.02 -2.42 2.19
CA GLU A 33 -15.86 -3.32 2.04
C GLU A 33 -16.19 -4.47 1.07
N LYS A 34 -17.34 -5.12 1.28
CA LYS A 34 -17.84 -6.21 0.43
C LYS A 34 -18.15 -5.74 -0.99
N PHE A 35 -18.85 -4.62 -1.12
CA PHE A 35 -19.20 -4.05 -2.42
C PHE A 35 -17.96 -3.82 -3.28
N TYR A 36 -16.92 -3.20 -2.72
CA TYR A 36 -15.69 -2.94 -3.48
C TYR A 36 -14.95 -4.23 -3.85
N LEU A 37 -14.87 -5.17 -2.91
CA LEU A 37 -14.21 -6.45 -3.13
C LEU A 37 -14.88 -7.23 -4.28
N GLU A 38 -16.20 -7.25 -4.34
CA GLU A 38 -16.94 -8.03 -5.35
C GLU A 38 -16.94 -7.35 -6.73
N ASN A 39 -17.03 -6.02 -6.78
CA ASN A 39 -17.24 -5.30 -8.04
C ASN A 39 -15.94 -4.83 -8.72
N PHE A 40 -14.83 -4.68 -7.97
CA PHE A 40 -13.60 -4.11 -8.54
C PHE A 40 -12.39 -5.04 -8.52
N SER A 41 -12.43 -6.18 -7.81
CA SER A 41 -11.26 -7.07 -7.74
C SER A 41 -10.78 -7.55 -9.11
N LEU A 42 -11.70 -7.88 -10.03
CA LEU A 42 -11.32 -8.32 -11.37
C LEU A 42 -10.62 -7.20 -12.16
N ALA A 43 -11.23 -6.01 -12.19
CA ALA A 43 -10.65 -4.85 -12.87
C ALA A 43 -9.29 -4.45 -12.26
N LEU A 44 -9.13 -4.58 -10.94
CA LEU A 44 -7.86 -4.38 -10.25
C LEU A 44 -6.82 -5.43 -10.64
N ASP A 45 -7.19 -6.71 -10.66
CA ASP A 45 -6.30 -7.80 -11.07
C ASP A 45 -5.83 -7.64 -12.52
N ASP A 46 -6.68 -7.12 -13.42
CA ASP A 46 -6.35 -6.89 -14.83
C ASP A 46 -5.51 -5.61 -15.04
N TYR A 47 -5.70 -4.61 -14.18
CA TYR A 47 -4.97 -3.35 -14.26
C TYR A 47 -3.57 -3.42 -13.62
N LEU A 48 -3.44 -4.17 -12.53
CA LEU A 48 -2.20 -4.28 -11.79
C LEU A 48 -1.21 -5.21 -12.50
N GLY A 49 0.07 -4.83 -12.51
CA GLY A 49 1.13 -5.65 -13.08
C GLY A 49 1.52 -6.84 -12.21
N GLU A 50 2.56 -7.55 -12.64
CA GLU A 50 3.08 -8.74 -11.94
C GLU A 50 3.82 -8.42 -10.64
N GLU A 51 4.30 -7.18 -10.47
CA GLU A 51 4.96 -6.69 -9.26
C GLU A 51 4.22 -5.49 -8.67
N ILE A 52 4.05 -5.49 -7.35
CA ILE A 52 3.36 -4.43 -6.62
C ILE A 52 4.16 -4.07 -5.36
N ILE A 53 4.46 -2.79 -5.21
CA ILE A 53 4.92 -2.22 -3.93
C ILE A 53 3.71 -1.64 -3.20
N ASP A 54 3.19 -2.37 -2.22
CA ASP A 54 1.96 -2.04 -1.50
C ASP A 54 2.24 -1.14 -0.28
N LEU A 55 1.99 0.15 -0.48
CA LEU A 55 2.09 1.19 0.54
C LEU A 55 0.76 1.48 1.24
N ARG A 56 -0.30 0.69 1.01
CA ARG A 56 -1.59 0.89 1.67
C ARG A 56 -1.51 0.52 3.15
N ALA A 57 -2.41 1.10 3.94
CA ALA A 57 -2.65 0.59 5.29
C ALA A 57 -3.40 -0.75 5.22
N GLY A 58 -3.09 -1.70 6.11
CA GLY A 58 -3.68 -3.05 6.09
C GLY A 58 -5.22 -3.09 6.15
N HIS A 59 -5.88 -2.03 6.64
CA HIS A 59 -7.34 -1.92 6.57
C HIS A 59 -7.88 -1.99 5.13
N TYR A 60 -7.13 -1.52 4.14
CA TYR A 60 -7.56 -1.51 2.75
C TYR A 60 -7.53 -2.91 2.10
N GLU A 61 -6.92 -3.91 2.75
CA GLU A 61 -6.98 -5.31 2.30
C GLU A 61 -8.42 -5.85 2.27
N LYS A 62 -9.33 -5.24 3.03
CA LYS A 62 -10.75 -5.61 3.03
C LYS A 62 -11.47 -5.23 1.73
N PHE A 63 -10.96 -4.22 1.02
CA PHE A 63 -11.53 -3.71 -0.22
C PHE A 63 -10.94 -4.41 -1.44
N TYR A 64 -9.67 -4.85 -1.34
CA TYR A 64 -9.00 -5.59 -2.39
C TYR A 64 -7.78 -6.34 -1.85
N LYS A 65 -7.72 -7.65 -2.16
CA LYS A 65 -6.58 -8.52 -1.86
C LYS A 65 -5.85 -8.87 -3.16
N VAL A 66 -4.58 -8.51 -3.24
CA VAL A 66 -3.71 -8.89 -4.35
C VAL A 66 -3.48 -10.40 -4.32
N LYS A 67 -3.81 -11.09 -5.41
CA LYS A 67 -3.66 -12.56 -5.51
C LYS A 67 -2.62 -13.01 -6.52
N LYS A 68 -2.47 -12.27 -7.63
CA LYS A 68 -1.68 -12.70 -8.79
C LYS A 68 -0.26 -12.12 -8.83
N ALA A 69 -0.05 -10.95 -8.22
CA ALA A 69 1.23 -10.24 -8.26
C ALA A 69 2.15 -10.62 -7.09
N ASN A 70 3.46 -10.49 -7.32
CA ASN A 70 4.45 -10.43 -6.26
C ASN A 70 4.33 -9.10 -5.53
N VAL A 71 4.11 -9.16 -4.21
CA VAL A 71 3.85 -7.99 -3.39
C VAL A 71 5.03 -7.72 -2.47
N LEU A 72 5.55 -6.50 -2.50
CA LEU A 72 6.42 -5.97 -1.48
C LEU A 72 5.62 -5.05 -0.55
N THR A 73 5.69 -5.28 0.76
CA THR A 73 5.03 -4.44 1.76
C THR A 73 5.94 -4.15 2.95
N PHE A 74 5.51 -3.29 3.87
CA PHE A 74 6.39 -2.68 4.88
C PHE A 74 5.79 -2.71 6.28
N LYS A 75 6.65 -2.99 7.24
CA LYS A 75 6.43 -2.81 8.67
C LYS A 75 7.55 -1.95 9.23
N PHE A 76 7.19 -1.01 10.09
CA PHE A 76 8.14 -0.04 10.64
C PHE A 76 8.37 -0.30 12.12
N LEU A 77 9.64 -0.23 12.53
CA LEU A 77 10.10 -0.33 13.91
C LEU A 77 10.73 1.00 14.34
N LYS A 78 10.46 1.45 15.57
CA LYS A 78 11.25 2.46 16.27
C LYS A 78 11.68 1.86 17.60
N ASP A 79 12.96 1.95 17.93
CA ASP A 79 13.54 1.30 19.12
C ASP A 79 13.15 -0.19 19.25
N ASN A 80 13.22 -0.93 18.14
CA ASN A 80 12.82 -2.34 18.01
C ASN A 80 11.32 -2.63 18.31
N LYS A 81 10.47 -1.60 18.42
CA LYS A 81 9.02 -1.74 18.64
C LYS A 81 8.24 -1.34 17.40
N VAL A 82 7.15 -2.07 17.13
CA VAL A 82 6.27 -1.78 16.00
C VAL A 82 5.57 -0.45 16.20
N VAL A 83 5.69 0.44 15.21
CA VAL A 83 5.08 1.78 15.26
C VAL A 83 4.09 1.99 14.12
N SER A 84 2.80 1.98 14.44
CA SER A 84 1.73 2.20 13.45
C SER A 84 1.47 3.68 13.15
N HIS A 85 1.67 4.57 14.14
CA HIS A 85 1.45 6.02 13.98
C HIS A 85 2.39 6.64 12.94
N TRP A 86 3.65 6.18 12.92
CA TRP A 86 4.70 6.64 12.01
C TRP A 86 4.58 6.07 10.60
N ALA A 87 3.85 4.94 10.44
CA ALA A 87 3.79 4.22 9.18
C ALA A 87 3.26 5.08 8.01
N LYS A 88 2.37 6.05 8.25
CA LYS A 88 1.88 6.96 7.20
C LYS A 88 2.98 7.87 6.66
N HIS A 89 3.76 8.45 7.55
CA HIS A 89 4.86 9.34 7.19
C HIS A 89 5.91 8.59 6.37
N TYR A 90 6.36 7.44 6.87
CA TYR A 90 7.38 6.65 6.18
C TYR A 90 6.89 6.02 4.88
N ARG A 91 5.61 5.62 4.77
CA ARG A 91 5.03 5.26 3.46
C ARG A 91 5.07 6.42 2.46
N GLY A 92 4.89 7.66 2.94
CA GLY A 92 5.09 8.86 2.12
C GLY A 92 6.54 9.07 1.68
N ILE A 93 7.51 8.83 2.57
CA ILE A 93 8.95 8.86 2.23
C ILE A 93 9.26 7.80 1.17
N LEU A 94 8.82 6.55 1.38
CA LEU A 94 8.99 5.46 0.40
C LEU A 94 8.39 5.84 -0.96
N LEU A 95 7.19 6.42 -0.98
CA LEU A 95 6.53 6.86 -2.19
C LEU A 95 7.31 7.97 -2.92
N LYS A 96 7.79 8.97 -2.17
CA LYS A 96 8.63 10.04 -2.70
C LYS A 96 9.92 9.46 -3.29
N HIS A 97 10.55 8.52 -2.61
CA HIS A 97 11.78 7.85 -3.06
C HIS A 97 11.57 7.08 -4.36
N LEU A 98 10.51 6.26 -4.44
CA LEU A 98 10.13 5.53 -5.65
C LEU A 98 9.94 6.49 -6.84
N ALA A 99 9.17 7.56 -6.63
CA ALA A 99 8.87 8.52 -7.67
C ALA A 99 10.09 9.35 -8.11
N THR A 100 10.92 9.79 -7.16
CA THR A 100 12.07 10.67 -7.45
C THR A 100 13.19 9.92 -8.17
N ASN A 101 13.36 8.62 -7.86
CA ASN A 101 14.42 7.79 -8.46
C ASN A 101 13.93 6.95 -9.66
N ASN A 102 12.69 7.16 -10.12
CA ASN A 102 12.06 6.40 -11.22
C ASN A 102 12.15 4.87 -11.03
N ILE A 103 11.99 4.40 -9.79
CA ILE A 103 12.05 2.97 -9.48
C ILE A 103 10.85 2.27 -10.10
N SER A 104 11.12 1.26 -10.92
CA SER A 104 10.14 0.58 -11.76
C SER A 104 9.92 -0.90 -11.41
N SER A 105 10.78 -1.49 -10.58
CA SER A 105 10.68 -2.89 -10.14
C SER A 105 10.98 -3.08 -8.65
N ILE A 106 10.57 -4.22 -8.10
CA ILE A 106 10.91 -4.62 -6.72
C ILE A 106 12.44 -4.80 -6.59
N ALA A 107 13.09 -5.34 -7.62
CA ALA A 107 14.54 -5.54 -7.62
C ALA A 107 15.30 -4.20 -7.51
N GLU A 108 14.92 -3.20 -8.31
CA GLU A 108 15.49 -1.85 -8.23
C GLU A 108 15.26 -1.22 -6.86
N PHE A 109 14.07 -1.39 -6.29
CA PHE A 109 13.78 -0.89 -4.95
C PHE A 109 14.70 -1.52 -3.89
N LEU A 110 14.87 -2.85 -3.91
CA LEU A 110 15.73 -3.57 -2.97
C LEU A 110 17.22 -3.22 -3.10
N ALA A 111 17.65 -2.80 -4.30
CA ALA A 111 19.01 -2.31 -4.53
C ALA A 111 19.21 -0.85 -4.09
N SER A 112 18.13 -0.13 -3.79
CA SER A 112 18.18 1.28 -3.38
C SER A 112 18.32 1.44 -1.87
N ASN A 113 19.03 2.49 -1.43
CA ASN A 113 19.07 2.90 -0.03
C ASN A 113 18.08 4.03 0.24
N ILE A 114 17.45 4.03 1.42
CA ILE A 114 16.44 5.01 1.80
C ILE A 114 16.86 5.68 3.09
N GLU A 115 17.13 6.98 3.02
CA GLU A 115 17.58 7.76 4.17
C GLU A 115 16.58 7.66 5.35
N GLY A 116 17.11 7.41 6.54
CA GLY A 116 16.33 7.27 7.78
C GLY A 116 15.59 5.95 7.93
N LEU A 117 15.76 4.99 7.01
CA LEU A 117 15.18 3.65 7.08
C LEU A 117 16.24 2.57 6.85
N LYS A 118 16.44 1.73 7.85
CA LYS A 118 17.34 0.58 7.80
C LYS A 118 16.57 -0.72 7.68
N LEU A 119 16.90 -1.56 6.71
CA LEU A 119 16.33 -2.92 6.63
C LEU A 119 16.84 -3.78 7.79
N VAL A 120 15.92 -4.41 8.51
CA VAL A 120 16.21 -5.33 9.63
C VAL A 120 16.02 -6.78 9.21
N GLU A 121 14.90 -7.07 8.55
CA GLU A 121 14.47 -8.42 8.24
C GLU A 121 13.58 -8.43 7.00
N ILE A 122 13.65 -9.51 6.23
CA ILE A 122 12.70 -9.82 5.15
C ILE A 122 11.92 -11.07 5.56
N GLN A 123 10.59 -10.96 5.58
CA GLN A 123 9.69 -12.09 5.83
C GLN A 123 8.94 -12.43 4.55
N GLU A 124 8.96 -13.70 4.15
CA GLU A 124 8.27 -14.15 2.95
C GLU A 124 7.10 -15.06 3.29
N LYS A 125 5.93 -14.78 2.69
CA LYS A 125 4.73 -15.60 2.82
C LYS A 125 3.98 -15.62 1.50
N LYS A 126 4.01 -16.77 0.81
CA LYS A 126 3.41 -16.94 -0.52
C LYS A 126 3.99 -15.91 -1.50
N ASN A 127 3.15 -15.10 -2.13
CA ASN A 127 3.51 -14.04 -3.06
C ASN A 127 3.83 -12.70 -2.37
N ILE A 128 3.94 -12.66 -1.03
CA ILE A 128 4.15 -11.42 -0.27
C ILE A 128 5.52 -11.45 0.41
N LYS A 129 6.33 -10.43 0.15
CA LYS A 129 7.54 -10.08 0.90
C LYS A 129 7.25 -8.89 1.80
N LEU A 130 7.46 -9.05 3.10
CA LEU A 130 7.36 -8.01 4.10
C LEU A 130 8.76 -7.55 4.49
N LEU A 131 9.07 -6.28 4.23
CA LEU A 131 10.27 -5.63 4.73
C LEU A 131 10.01 -5.03 6.09
N VAL A 132 10.80 -5.46 7.07
CA VAL A 132 10.81 -4.88 8.41
C VAL A 132 11.89 -3.81 8.43
N MET A 133 11.47 -2.55 8.49
CA MET A 133 12.34 -1.38 8.42
C MET A 133 12.45 -0.72 9.80
N GLN A 134 13.67 -0.54 10.30
CA GLN A 134 13.98 0.27 11.47
C GLN A 134 14.07 1.74 11.06
N ILE A 135 13.36 2.58 11.80
CA ILE A 135 13.43 4.03 11.71
C ILE A 135 14.65 4.49 12.52
N GLU A 136 15.55 5.20 11.86
CA GLU A 136 16.73 5.81 12.49
C GLU A 136 16.37 7.05 13.30
#